data_AF-A0AAU9MXK7-F1
#
_entry.id   AF-A0AAU9MXK7-F1
#
_cell.length_a   1.000
_cell.length_b   1.000
_cell.length_c   1.000
_cell.angle_alpha   90.00
_cell.angle_beta   90.00
_cell.angle_gamma   90.00
#
_symmetry.space_group_name_H-M   'P 1'
#
loop_
_entity.id
_entity.type
_entity.pdbx_description
1 polymer ?
#
loop_
_entity_poly.entity_id
_entity_poly.type
_entity_poly.pdbx_seq_one_letter_code
_entity_poly.pdbx_strand_id
1 'polypeptide(L)'
;MVENPKLNDYFLAHQAKSSDGHVKSFRFNAGGSTLSVEVNKRVHIVAMASSSQTLFAPLRTLKRTSPIPLPSRSPSSWIPVTNRSILSSAPPNHSISAIGATHCSKRFSCLKTKASTSANMATEKKKVQVFDSEEALSVSLAKYTADLSEKFIKQKGSFTVVVSGGSLIKSLRKLVEAPYIDSIDWAKWHMFWVDERVVPKDHPDSNYLLAFDGFLSKVPIPPGNVYAINDALSAEGAAEDYETCIKHLVHNGIIATSETTGIPKFDVMLLGMGPDGHVASLFPGHPLLEEKNKWVTFIKESPKPPPERITFTFPVINASANIALVVAGAGKAHPVHVSLGNGQHSEVLPVQMVSPEGDLTWFLDKDAASKL
;
A
#
# COMPACT_ATOMS: atom_id res chain seq x y z
N MET A 1 31.49 29.54 18.43
CA MET A 1 32.81 29.08 17.94
C MET A 1 33.23 27.86 18.73
N VAL A 2 33.01 26.67 18.17
CA VAL A 2 33.78 25.45 18.43
C VAL A 2 33.81 24.75 17.07
N GLU A 3 34.91 24.90 16.35
CA GLU A 3 35.17 24.24 15.07
C GLU A 3 35.73 22.84 15.33
N ASN A 4 35.19 21.83 14.66
CA ASN A 4 35.71 20.46 14.67
C ASN A 4 36.45 20.20 13.33
N PRO A 5 37.78 20.08 13.31
CA PRO A 5 38.58 20.13 12.08
C PRO A 5 38.66 18.79 11.31
N LYS A 6 37.79 17.80 11.57
CA LYS A 6 37.90 16.45 10.97
C LYS A 6 36.89 16.13 9.84
N LEU A 7 36.11 17.11 9.37
CA LEU A 7 35.07 16.88 8.35
C LEU A 7 35.38 17.49 6.96
N ASN A 8 36.49 18.20 6.80
CA ASN A 8 36.80 18.90 5.54
C ASN A 8 37.54 18.05 4.47
N ASP A 9 37.97 16.82 4.79
CA ASP A 9 38.83 16.04 3.87
C ASP A 9 38.07 15.03 2.97
N TYR A 10 36.73 14.94 3.05
CA TYR A 10 36.00 13.90 2.33
C TYR A 10 35.23 14.32 1.08
N PHE A 11 35.12 15.61 0.75
CA PHE A 11 34.47 16.04 -0.51
C PHE A 11 35.09 17.32 -1.08
N LEU A 12 36.20 17.19 -1.79
CA LEU A 12 36.69 18.25 -2.68
C LEU A 12 35.99 18.12 -4.04
N ALA A 13 34.93 18.92 -4.24
CA ALA A 13 34.31 19.08 -5.54
C ALA A 13 35.09 20.15 -6.35
N HIS A 14 35.78 19.72 -7.41
CA HIS A 14 36.42 20.66 -8.34
C HIS A 14 35.47 20.93 -9.52
N GLN A 15 35.20 22.21 -9.77
CA GLN A 15 34.39 22.68 -10.91
C GLN A 15 35.28 23.08 -12.08
N ALA A 16 35.00 22.56 -13.27
CA ALA A 16 35.59 23.07 -14.51
C ALA A 16 34.60 24.00 -15.21
N LYS A 17 35.01 25.24 -15.50
CA LYS A 17 34.19 26.24 -16.20
C LYS A 17 34.63 26.40 -17.66
N SER A 18 33.69 26.72 -18.54
CA SER A 18 33.98 27.17 -19.91
C SER A 18 34.65 28.55 -19.91
N SER A 19 35.21 28.94 -21.06
CA SER A 19 35.72 30.30 -21.34
C SER A 19 34.70 31.41 -21.06
N ASP A 20 33.43 31.04 -21.08
CA ASP A 20 32.20 31.82 -20.98
C ASP A 20 31.53 31.63 -19.59
N GLY A 21 32.28 31.08 -18.62
CA GLY A 21 31.93 31.08 -17.19
C GLY A 21 30.96 29.98 -16.74
N HIS A 22 30.43 29.15 -17.64
CA HIS A 22 29.47 28.10 -17.32
C HIS A 22 30.16 26.82 -16.83
N VAL A 23 29.59 26.17 -15.80
CA VAL A 23 30.13 24.91 -15.26
C VAL A 23 29.89 23.79 -16.27
N LYS A 24 30.97 23.20 -16.78
CA LYS A 24 30.95 22.09 -17.74
C LYS A 24 30.94 20.73 -17.07
N SER A 25 31.63 20.59 -15.94
CA SER A 25 31.70 19.32 -15.23
C SER A 25 31.99 19.47 -13.75
N PHE A 26 31.55 18.46 -13.00
CA PHE A 26 31.86 18.25 -11.59
C PHE A 26 32.72 17.01 -11.46
N ARG A 27 33.81 17.11 -10.70
CA ARG A 27 34.65 15.97 -10.35
C ARG A 27 34.65 15.75 -8.85
N PHE A 28 34.33 14.53 -8.44
CA PHE A 28 34.32 14.08 -7.05
C PHE A 28 35.40 13.01 -6.87
N ASN A 29 36.26 13.19 -5.89
CA ASN A 29 37.27 12.21 -5.52
C ASN A 29 36.95 11.65 -4.13
N ALA A 30 36.80 10.33 -4.03
CA ALA A 30 36.63 9.64 -2.76
C ALA A 30 37.45 8.35 -2.77
N GLY A 31 38.42 8.22 -1.85
CA GLY A 31 39.11 6.95 -1.56
C GLY A 31 39.71 6.22 -2.78
N GLY A 32 40.36 6.95 -3.70
CA GLY A 32 41.00 6.37 -4.88
C GLY A 32 40.09 6.16 -6.10
N SER A 33 38.81 6.55 -6.01
CA SER A 33 37.86 6.55 -7.13
C SER A 33 37.48 7.98 -7.52
N THR A 34 37.41 8.24 -8.83
CA THR A 34 37.01 9.55 -9.38
C THR A 34 35.71 9.41 -10.15
N LEU A 35 34.69 10.16 -9.74
CA LEU A 35 33.43 10.33 -10.46
C LEU A 35 33.45 11.68 -11.20
N SER A 36 33.19 11.68 -12.50
CA SER A 36 33.06 12.92 -13.30
C SER A 36 31.67 12.99 -13.92
N VAL A 37 30.98 14.12 -13.74
CA VAL A 37 29.65 14.38 -14.30
C VAL A 37 29.76 15.56 -15.27
N GLU A 38 29.39 15.34 -16.53
CA GLU A 38 29.44 16.37 -17.58
C GLU A 38 28.05 16.95 -17.84
N VAL A 39 27.95 18.28 -17.86
CA VAL A 39 26.68 19.01 -18.01
C VAL A 39 26.45 19.30 -19.49
N ASN A 40 25.75 18.40 -20.18
CA ASN A 40 25.29 18.61 -21.56
C ASN A 40 23.79 18.93 -21.58
N LYS A 41 23.33 19.71 -22.59
CA LYS A 41 21.94 20.21 -22.74
C LYS A 41 20.86 19.11 -22.94
N ARG A 42 21.20 17.83 -22.77
CA ARG A 42 20.28 16.68 -22.68
C ARG A 42 20.88 15.68 -21.69
N VAL A 43 20.19 15.43 -20.58
CA VAL A 43 20.70 14.59 -19.48
C VAL A 43 20.65 13.11 -19.89
N HIS A 44 21.81 12.51 -20.12
CA HIS A 44 22.03 11.05 -20.09
C HIS A 44 23.20 10.78 -19.15
N ILE A 45 22.97 9.99 -18.10
CA ILE A 45 24.02 9.57 -17.16
C ILE A 45 24.71 8.34 -17.76
N VAL A 46 26.01 8.46 -18.09
CA VAL A 46 26.85 7.33 -18.52
C VAL A 46 27.91 7.11 -17.45
N ALA A 47 27.86 5.98 -16.74
CA ALA A 47 28.91 5.56 -15.83
C ALA A 47 29.93 4.70 -16.59
N MET A 48 31.17 5.19 -16.73
CA MET A 48 32.30 4.41 -17.23
C MET A 48 33.20 4.04 -16.05
N ALA A 49 33.27 2.76 -15.71
CA ALA A 49 34.27 2.23 -14.78
C ALA A 49 35.43 1.64 -15.60
N SER A 50 36.63 2.23 -15.52
CA SER A 50 37.84 1.61 -16.06
C SER A 50 38.51 0.76 -14.97
N SER A 51 38.54 -0.55 -15.14
CA SER A 51 39.41 -1.44 -14.37
C SER A 51 40.69 -1.70 -15.17
N SER A 52 41.85 -1.41 -14.57
CA SER A 52 43.14 -1.92 -15.03
C SER A 52 43.74 -2.79 -13.92
N GLN A 53 44.04 -4.05 -14.29
CA GLN A 53 44.53 -5.13 -13.45
C GLN A 53 45.99 -4.92 -13.05
N THR A 54 46.45 -5.56 -11.97
CA THR A 54 47.61 -6.48 -12.02
C THR A 54 47.75 -7.33 -10.75
N LEU A 55 48.03 -8.62 -10.98
CA LEU A 55 48.41 -9.63 -9.99
C LEU A 55 49.78 -9.33 -9.38
N PHE A 56 49.98 -9.69 -8.10
CA PHE A 56 51.20 -10.36 -7.62
C PHE A 56 50.92 -11.02 -6.24
N ALA A 57 51.19 -12.32 -6.13
CA ALA A 57 51.42 -13.03 -4.86
C ALA A 57 52.94 -13.10 -4.60
N PRO A 58 53.40 -13.26 -3.34
CA PRO A 58 53.97 -14.57 -2.98
C PRO A 58 53.86 -15.05 -1.51
N LEU A 59 53.96 -16.38 -1.40
CA LEU A 59 54.57 -17.28 -0.38
C LEU A 59 54.15 -17.34 1.12
N ARG A 60 53.51 -18.48 1.43
CA ARG A 60 53.80 -19.54 2.45
C ARG A 60 54.46 -19.18 3.80
N THR A 61 53.83 -19.63 4.89
CA THR A 61 54.41 -20.64 5.82
C THR A 61 53.32 -21.46 6.54
N LEU A 62 53.65 -22.72 6.83
CA LEU A 62 52.80 -23.81 7.31
C LEU A 62 52.38 -23.69 8.80
N LYS A 63 51.25 -24.31 9.16
CA LYS A 63 51.21 -25.39 10.18
C LYS A 63 49.97 -26.30 10.02
N ARG A 64 50.30 -27.60 10.13
CA ARG A 64 49.54 -28.88 10.11
C ARG A 64 48.59 -28.94 11.33
N THR A 65 47.41 -29.56 11.35
CA THR A 65 47.14 -31.01 11.34
C THR A 65 45.63 -31.34 11.15
N SER A 66 45.37 -32.47 10.47
CA SER A 66 44.12 -33.15 10.06
C SER A 66 43.40 -33.94 11.19
N PRO A 67 42.40 -34.85 10.95
CA PRO A 67 41.46 -35.04 9.82
C PRO A 67 39.97 -35.36 10.20
N ILE A 68 39.10 -35.34 9.18
CA ILE A 68 37.74 -35.92 9.12
C ILE A 68 37.79 -37.47 9.14
N PRO A 69 36.73 -38.17 9.60
CA PRO A 69 36.13 -39.20 8.74
C PRO A 69 34.58 -39.34 8.80
N LEU A 70 33.96 -39.40 7.62
CA LEU A 70 32.86 -40.32 7.24
C LEU A 70 33.48 -41.28 6.19
N PRO A 71 33.01 -42.53 5.93
CA PRO A 71 31.60 -42.92 5.75
C PRO A 71 31.24 -44.38 6.13
N SER A 72 29.96 -44.78 5.99
CA SER A 72 29.60 -46.16 5.59
C SER A 72 28.21 -46.25 4.92
N ARG A 73 28.18 -47.02 3.82
CA ARG A 73 27.01 -47.52 3.08
C ARG A 73 26.72 -48.97 3.50
N SER A 74 25.50 -49.47 3.28
CA SER A 74 25.14 -50.66 2.46
C SER A 74 23.68 -51.15 2.77
N PRO A 75 23.08 -52.18 2.10
CA PRO A 75 22.00 -51.99 1.11
C PRO A 75 20.80 -52.98 1.24
N SER A 76 19.95 -53.07 0.19
CA SER A 76 18.91 -54.08 -0.16
C SER A 76 17.46 -53.76 0.29
N SER A 77 16.37 -54.04 -0.44
CA SER A 77 16.09 -54.96 -1.56
C SER A 77 14.82 -54.57 -2.37
N TRP A 78 14.64 -55.22 -3.52
CA TRP A 78 13.64 -55.05 -4.59
C TRP A 78 12.26 -55.77 -4.39
N ILE A 79 11.14 -55.12 -4.80
CA ILE A 79 10.02 -55.47 -5.75
C ILE A 79 9.69 -56.97 -6.05
N PRO A 80 8.41 -57.48 -6.22
CA PRO A 80 7.41 -57.11 -7.28
C PRO A 80 5.90 -57.07 -6.94
N VAL A 81 5.10 -56.16 -7.55
CA VAL A 81 4.22 -56.26 -8.77
C VAL A 81 3.17 -57.37 -8.74
N THR A 82 1.88 -57.01 -8.80
CA THR A 82 0.90 -57.62 -9.72
C THR A 82 -0.11 -56.57 -10.23
N ASN A 83 -0.71 -56.93 -11.35
CA ASN A 83 -1.33 -56.12 -12.39
C ASN A 83 -2.75 -56.70 -12.62
N ARG A 84 -3.79 -55.87 -12.80
CA ARG A 84 -4.90 -56.18 -13.74
C ARG A 84 -5.94 -55.04 -13.85
N SER A 85 -6.03 -54.56 -15.08
CA SER A 85 -7.17 -53.95 -15.77
C SER A 85 -8.43 -54.84 -15.81
N ILE A 86 -9.61 -54.25 -16.07
CA ILE A 86 -10.57 -54.60 -17.17
C ILE A 86 -11.87 -53.74 -17.09
N LEU A 87 -12.06 -52.93 -18.13
CA LEU A 87 -13.24 -52.69 -19.03
C LEU A 87 -14.68 -52.39 -18.56
N SER A 88 -15.32 -51.61 -19.47
CA SER A 88 -16.73 -51.64 -19.93
C SER A 88 -17.67 -50.62 -19.26
N SER A 89 -18.57 -49.86 -19.90
CA SER A 89 -19.04 -49.69 -21.30
C SER A 89 -20.08 -48.55 -21.30
N ALA A 90 -20.19 -47.78 -22.39
CA ALA A 90 -21.37 -46.98 -22.76
C ALA A 90 -22.41 -47.88 -23.50
N PRO A 91 -23.52 -47.43 -24.16
CA PRO A 91 -24.23 -46.12 -24.28
C PRO A 91 -25.79 -46.35 -24.19
N PRO A 92 -26.77 -45.75 -24.95
CA PRO A 92 -26.85 -44.52 -25.77
C PRO A 92 -28.19 -43.69 -25.73
N ASN A 93 -28.17 -42.55 -26.46
CA ASN A 93 -29.16 -42.04 -27.45
C ASN A 93 -30.38 -41.10 -27.16
N HIS A 94 -30.62 -40.28 -28.20
CA HIS A 94 -31.81 -39.53 -28.69
C HIS A 94 -32.05 -38.11 -28.12
N SER A 95 -32.12 -36.96 -28.84
CA SER A 95 -32.46 -36.49 -30.21
C SER A 95 -33.72 -35.61 -30.22
N ILE A 96 -33.78 -34.64 -31.17
CA ILE A 96 -34.97 -33.92 -31.70
C ILE A 96 -35.25 -32.52 -31.10
N SER A 97 -36.06 -31.72 -31.79
CA SER A 97 -35.71 -30.49 -32.51
C SER A 97 -36.59 -29.27 -32.19
N ALA A 98 -36.22 -28.13 -32.77
CA ALA A 98 -36.92 -26.86 -32.78
C ALA A 98 -38.32 -26.89 -33.43
N ILE A 99 -39.25 -26.09 -32.87
CA ILE A 99 -40.48 -25.53 -33.48
C ILE A 99 -40.70 -24.21 -32.70
N GLY A 100 -40.72 -23.00 -33.28
CA GLY A 100 -41.69 -22.50 -34.25
C GLY A 100 -42.92 -21.92 -33.52
N ALA A 101 -42.86 -20.67 -33.04
CA ALA A 101 -44.00 -20.02 -32.39
C ALA A 101 -44.49 -18.81 -33.20
N THR A 102 -45.73 -18.94 -33.63
CA THR A 102 -46.57 -18.06 -34.42
C THR A 102 -47.03 -16.80 -33.70
N HIS A 103 -47.21 -15.75 -34.49
CA HIS A 103 -47.93 -14.51 -34.22
C HIS A 103 -49.31 -14.76 -33.58
N CYS A 104 -49.63 -14.06 -32.49
CA CYS A 104 -51.02 -13.87 -32.04
C CYS A 104 -51.19 -12.44 -31.50
N SER A 105 -52.02 -11.68 -32.20
CA SER A 105 -52.41 -10.31 -31.89
C SER A 105 -53.35 -10.25 -30.69
N LYS A 106 -53.14 -9.27 -29.80
CA LYS A 106 -54.23 -8.59 -29.07
C LYS A 106 -53.75 -7.23 -28.53
N ARG A 107 -54.41 -6.18 -29.01
CA ARG A 107 -54.35 -4.81 -28.50
C ARG A 107 -54.90 -4.78 -27.07
N PHE A 108 -54.23 -4.10 -26.15
CA PHE A 108 -54.88 -3.24 -25.15
C PHE A 108 -53.94 -2.07 -24.78
N SER A 109 -54.56 -0.91 -24.68
CA SER A 109 -54.03 0.41 -24.34
C SER A 109 -53.38 0.50 -22.97
N CYS A 110 -52.31 1.28 -22.81
CA CYS A 110 -52.07 2.08 -21.61
C CYS A 110 -50.98 3.14 -21.84
N LEU A 111 -50.94 4.08 -20.90
CA LEU A 111 -50.44 5.43 -20.94
C LEU A 111 -48.93 5.60 -21.19
N LYS A 112 -48.60 6.81 -21.66
CA LYS A 112 -47.25 7.40 -21.58
C LYS A 112 -46.68 7.25 -20.16
N THR A 113 -45.58 6.53 -20.02
CA THR A 113 -44.67 6.67 -18.90
C THR A 113 -43.30 7.04 -19.42
N LYS A 114 -42.77 8.15 -18.90
CA LYS A 114 -41.39 8.58 -19.11
C LYS A 114 -40.49 7.44 -18.64
N ALA A 115 -39.63 6.94 -19.54
CA ALA A 115 -38.49 6.14 -19.14
C ALA A 115 -37.52 7.07 -18.40
N SER A 116 -37.57 7.06 -17.07
CA SER A 116 -36.43 7.47 -16.26
C SER A 116 -35.52 6.25 -16.17
N THR A 117 -34.38 6.33 -16.85
CA THR A 117 -33.27 5.40 -16.71
C THR A 117 -32.85 5.37 -15.24
N SER A 118 -33.24 4.33 -14.51
CA SER A 118 -32.63 4.02 -13.20
C SER A 118 -31.17 3.67 -13.47
N ALA A 119 -30.28 4.59 -13.11
CA ALA A 119 -28.88 4.25 -12.87
C ALA A 119 -28.85 3.23 -11.72
N ASN A 120 -28.28 2.06 -11.99
CA ASN A 120 -27.98 1.09 -10.95
C ASN A 120 -26.96 1.70 -9.99
N MET A 121 -27.41 2.19 -8.83
CA MET A 121 -26.54 2.38 -7.68
C MET A 121 -26.07 1.00 -7.22
N ALA A 122 -24.77 0.74 -7.33
CA ALA A 122 -24.15 -0.42 -6.70
C ALA A 122 -24.41 -0.35 -5.19
N THR A 123 -25.04 -1.38 -4.63
CA THR A 123 -25.32 -1.49 -3.20
C THR A 123 -24.01 -1.66 -2.44
N GLU A 124 -23.66 -0.67 -1.63
CA GLU A 124 -22.52 -0.70 -0.70
C GLU A 124 -22.58 -1.94 0.21
N LYS A 125 -21.58 -2.83 0.15
CA LYS A 125 -21.49 -4.01 1.02
C LYS A 125 -20.67 -3.68 2.25
N LYS A 126 -21.30 -3.06 3.25
CA LYS A 126 -20.72 -2.92 4.59
C LYS A 126 -20.70 -4.28 5.29
N LYS A 127 -19.51 -4.77 5.66
CA LYS A 127 -19.30 -6.01 6.43
C LYS A 127 -18.64 -5.68 7.76
N VAL A 128 -19.10 -6.32 8.84
CA VAL A 128 -18.48 -6.20 10.18
C VAL A 128 -17.94 -7.58 10.58
N GLN A 129 -16.68 -7.63 10.98
CA GLN A 129 -16.00 -8.84 11.47
C GLN A 129 -15.45 -8.56 12.86
N VAL A 130 -15.84 -9.38 13.83
CA VAL A 130 -15.38 -9.30 15.21
C VAL A 130 -14.50 -10.52 15.50
N PHE A 131 -13.31 -10.28 16.03
CA PHE A 131 -12.31 -11.31 16.33
C PHE A 131 -12.05 -11.39 17.83
N ASP A 132 -11.73 -12.58 18.33
CA ASP A 132 -11.50 -12.82 19.75
C ASP A 132 -10.29 -12.07 20.34
N SER A 133 -9.34 -11.65 19.48
CA SER A 133 -8.12 -10.95 19.88
C SER A 133 -7.54 -10.12 18.73
N GLU A 134 -6.64 -9.19 19.07
CA GLU A 134 -5.83 -8.44 18.09
C GLU A 134 -5.01 -9.39 17.19
N GLU A 135 -4.55 -10.52 17.72
CA GLU A 135 -3.80 -11.52 16.95
C GLU A 135 -4.67 -12.16 15.87
N ALA A 136 -5.86 -12.65 16.23
CA ALA A 136 -6.80 -13.23 15.27
C ALA A 136 -7.25 -12.21 14.21
N LEU A 137 -7.45 -10.95 14.63
CA LEU A 137 -7.70 -9.84 13.72
C LEU A 137 -6.56 -9.68 12.72
N SER A 138 -5.31 -9.65 13.20
CA SER A 138 -4.11 -9.41 12.38
C SER A 138 -3.90 -10.54 11.36
N VAL A 139 -4.17 -11.79 11.73
CA VAL A 139 -4.14 -12.95 10.81
C VAL A 139 -5.16 -12.79 9.69
N SER A 140 -6.40 -12.41 10.04
CA SER A 140 -7.45 -12.20 9.05
C SER A 140 -7.17 -11.00 8.13
N LEU A 141 -6.65 -9.91 8.69
CA LEU A 141 -6.27 -8.72 7.93
C LEU A 141 -5.14 -9.01 6.93
N ALA A 142 -4.13 -9.79 7.33
CA ALA A 142 -3.06 -10.21 6.43
C ALA A 142 -3.60 -11.04 5.27
N LYS A 143 -4.48 -12.01 5.56
CA LYS A 143 -5.14 -12.79 4.50
C LYS A 143 -5.93 -11.89 3.55
N TYR A 144 -6.77 -11.01 4.08
CA TYR A 144 -7.57 -10.07 3.29
C TYR A 144 -6.71 -9.20 2.37
N THR A 145 -5.61 -8.65 2.91
CA THR A 145 -4.71 -7.78 2.16
C THR A 145 -3.95 -8.57 1.09
N ALA A 146 -3.50 -9.79 1.39
CA ALA A 146 -2.83 -10.67 0.44
C ALA A 146 -3.76 -11.10 -0.72
N ASP A 147 -5.01 -11.47 -0.42
CA ASP A 147 -6.01 -11.83 -1.42
C ASP A 147 -6.30 -10.64 -2.36
N LEU A 148 -6.42 -9.42 -1.82
CA LEU A 148 -6.61 -8.21 -2.62
C LEU A 148 -5.37 -7.90 -3.47
N SER A 149 -4.17 -8.04 -2.89
CA SER A 149 -2.92 -7.89 -3.63
C SER A 149 -2.88 -8.83 -4.83
N GLU A 150 -3.13 -10.12 -4.65
CA GLU A 150 -3.16 -11.10 -5.75
C GLU A 150 -4.20 -10.71 -6.82
N LYS A 151 -5.41 -10.37 -6.39
CA LYS A 151 -6.51 -9.95 -7.28
C LYS A 151 -6.11 -8.77 -8.16
N PHE A 152 -5.63 -7.67 -7.58
CA PHE A 152 -5.35 -6.45 -8.32
C PHE A 152 -4.07 -6.57 -9.16
N ILE A 153 -3.04 -7.27 -8.68
CA ILE A 153 -1.86 -7.57 -9.49
C ILE A 153 -2.25 -8.38 -10.73
N LYS A 154 -3.13 -9.38 -10.60
CA LYS A 154 -3.63 -10.14 -11.75
C LYS A 154 -4.45 -9.29 -12.73
N GLN A 155 -5.23 -8.33 -12.21
CA GLN A 155 -6.13 -7.51 -13.03
C GLN A 155 -5.41 -6.38 -13.78
N LYS A 156 -4.48 -5.68 -13.12
CA LYS A 156 -3.85 -4.47 -13.65
C LYS A 156 -2.32 -4.45 -13.55
N GLY A 157 -1.69 -5.48 -13.00
CA GLY A 157 -0.23 -5.61 -12.92
C GLY A 157 0.44 -4.82 -11.79
N SER A 158 -0.33 -4.22 -10.89
CA SER A 158 0.12 -3.46 -9.71
C SER A 158 -0.90 -3.55 -8.57
N PHE A 159 -0.48 -3.22 -7.34
CA PHE A 159 -1.35 -3.12 -6.17
C PHE A 159 -1.04 -1.86 -5.38
N THR A 160 -2.05 -1.03 -5.16
CA THR A 160 -1.96 0.25 -4.43
C THR A 160 -2.59 0.09 -3.06
N VAL A 161 -1.77 0.25 -2.02
CA VAL A 161 -2.18 0.14 -0.61
C VAL A 161 -1.93 1.46 0.10
N VAL A 162 -2.96 1.98 0.73
CA VAL A 162 -2.88 3.18 1.58
C VAL A 162 -3.02 2.76 3.04
N VAL A 163 -2.18 3.28 3.92
CA VAL A 163 -2.23 2.95 5.35
C VAL A 163 -2.43 4.20 6.21
N SER A 164 -3.13 4.03 7.33
CA SER A 164 -3.01 4.92 8.49
C SER A 164 -1.81 4.55 9.36
N GLY A 165 -1.38 5.48 10.21
CA GLY A 165 -0.47 5.17 11.31
C GLY A 165 -1.16 4.49 12.51
N GLY A 166 -0.57 4.68 13.70
CA GLY A 166 -1.10 4.16 14.95
C GLY A 166 -1.01 2.64 15.09
N SER A 167 -1.94 2.04 15.84
CA SER A 167 -1.91 0.59 16.14
C SER A 167 -2.13 -0.29 14.90
N LEU A 168 -2.70 0.25 13.82
CA LEU A 168 -2.92 -0.48 12.56
C LEU A 168 -1.61 -1.09 12.03
N ILE A 169 -0.50 -0.35 12.11
CA ILE A 169 0.80 -0.83 11.60
C ILE A 169 1.22 -2.14 12.29
N LYS A 170 0.90 -2.31 13.58
CA LYS A 170 1.18 -3.56 14.30
C LYS A 170 0.40 -4.74 13.74
N SER A 171 -0.81 -4.51 13.22
CA SER A 171 -1.63 -5.57 12.60
C SER A 171 -1.08 -6.06 11.27
N LEU A 172 -0.22 -5.28 10.59
CA LEU A 172 0.46 -5.70 9.36
C LEU A 172 1.59 -6.70 9.61
N ARG A 173 2.00 -6.94 10.86
CA ARG A 173 3.08 -7.89 11.21
C ARG A 173 2.89 -9.27 10.59
N LYS A 174 1.64 -9.71 10.41
CA LYS A 174 1.34 -11.03 9.84
C LYS A 174 1.68 -11.15 8.37
N LEU A 175 1.76 -10.05 7.63
CA LEU A 175 2.21 -10.05 6.24
C LEU A 175 3.72 -10.29 6.10
N VAL A 176 4.50 -10.08 7.16
CA VAL A 176 5.96 -10.31 7.15
C VAL A 176 6.34 -11.73 7.60
N GLU A 177 5.36 -12.56 7.94
CA GLU A 177 5.52 -13.96 8.32
C GLU A 177 5.16 -14.87 7.14
N ALA A 178 5.62 -16.13 7.19
CA ALA A 178 5.19 -17.14 6.22
C ALA A 178 3.67 -17.41 6.35
N PRO A 179 2.96 -17.67 5.22
CA PRO A 179 3.50 -17.77 3.86
C PRO A 179 3.65 -16.42 3.14
N TYR A 180 3.11 -15.33 3.70
CA TYR A 180 2.89 -14.08 2.97
C TYR A 180 4.18 -13.39 2.52
N ILE A 181 5.23 -13.41 3.36
CA ILE A 181 6.51 -12.79 3.01
C ILE A 181 7.10 -13.36 1.70
N ASP A 182 6.87 -14.65 1.44
CA ASP A 182 7.38 -15.35 0.26
C ASP A 182 6.35 -15.43 -0.88
N SER A 183 5.05 -15.35 -0.59
CA SER A 183 4.00 -15.53 -1.60
C SER A 183 3.52 -14.24 -2.26
N ILE A 184 3.71 -13.09 -1.61
CA ILE A 184 3.28 -11.79 -2.15
C ILE A 184 4.33 -11.25 -3.14
N ASP A 185 3.88 -10.78 -4.31
CA ASP A 185 4.73 -10.07 -5.26
C ASP A 185 4.92 -8.60 -4.84
N TRP A 186 5.81 -8.39 -3.88
CA TRP A 186 6.15 -7.08 -3.29
C TRP A 186 6.66 -6.06 -4.31
N ALA A 187 7.22 -6.50 -5.44
CA ALA A 187 7.69 -5.61 -6.50
C ALA A 187 6.55 -4.83 -7.17
N LYS A 188 5.31 -5.32 -7.03
CA LYS A 188 4.10 -4.72 -7.58
C LYS A 188 3.33 -3.85 -6.60
N TRP A 189 3.74 -3.83 -5.34
CA TRP A 189 3.13 -2.99 -4.32
C TRP A 189 3.55 -1.53 -4.49
N HIS A 190 2.59 -0.64 -4.36
CA HIS A 190 2.74 0.80 -4.28
C HIS A 190 2.08 1.27 -2.98
N MET A 191 2.87 1.81 -2.06
CA MET A 191 2.43 2.12 -0.71
C MET A 191 2.35 3.63 -0.47
N PHE A 192 1.28 4.03 0.21
CA PHE A 192 0.89 5.42 0.47
C PHE A 192 0.43 5.56 1.92
N TRP A 193 0.37 6.80 2.40
CA TRP A 193 -0.24 7.15 3.67
C TRP A 193 -1.51 7.96 3.45
N VAL A 194 -2.54 7.69 4.26
CA VAL A 194 -3.79 8.47 4.26
C VAL A 194 -3.59 9.81 4.97
N ASP A 195 -2.68 9.86 5.95
CA ASP A 195 -2.28 11.07 6.66
C ASP A 195 -0.85 10.96 7.17
N GLU A 196 -0.23 12.11 7.43
CA GLU A 196 1.08 12.20 8.08
C GLU A 196 1.18 13.48 8.91
N ARG A 197 2.03 13.42 9.92
CA ARG A 197 2.37 14.51 10.82
C ARG A 197 3.50 15.28 10.14
N VAL A 198 3.43 16.61 10.13
CA VAL A 198 4.47 17.44 9.50
C VAL A 198 5.66 17.54 10.45
N VAL A 199 6.42 16.45 10.47
CA VAL A 199 7.62 16.25 11.29
C VAL A 199 8.64 15.48 10.43
N PRO A 200 9.95 15.54 10.78
CA PRO A 200 10.96 14.73 10.11
C PRO A 200 10.60 13.24 10.06
N LYS A 201 10.99 12.54 9.00
CA LYS A 201 10.73 11.10 8.80
C LYS A 201 11.33 10.19 9.86
N ASP A 202 12.32 10.66 10.62
CA ASP A 202 12.91 9.95 11.76
C ASP A 202 12.34 10.40 13.12
N HIS A 203 11.32 11.26 13.11
CA HIS A 203 10.65 11.71 14.32
C HIS A 203 9.72 10.60 14.86
N PRO A 204 9.64 10.39 16.20
CA PRO A 204 8.79 9.37 16.81
C PRO A 204 7.29 9.45 16.46
N ASP A 205 6.80 10.65 16.12
CA ASP A 205 5.41 10.87 15.71
C ASP A 205 5.15 10.67 14.21
N SER A 206 6.17 10.33 13.40
CA SER A 206 6.00 10.07 11.97
C SER A 206 5.30 8.72 11.73
N ASN A 207 4.23 8.75 10.96
CA ASN A 207 3.57 7.54 10.46
C ASN A 207 4.49 6.77 9.48
N TYR A 208 5.37 7.46 8.75
CA TYR A 208 6.41 6.84 7.93
C TYR A 208 7.39 6.04 8.79
N LEU A 209 7.97 6.63 9.84
CA LEU A 209 8.89 5.91 10.74
C LEU A 209 8.22 4.68 11.33
N LEU A 210 7.00 4.86 11.84
CA LEU A 210 6.22 3.79 12.44
C LEU A 210 6.01 2.63 11.46
N ALA A 211 5.61 2.93 10.22
CA ALA A 211 5.45 1.93 9.17
C ALA A 211 6.79 1.33 8.71
N PHE A 212 7.87 2.11 8.73
CA PHE A 212 9.20 1.64 8.38
C PHE A 212 9.70 0.57 9.35
N ASP A 213 9.68 0.88 10.64
CA ASP A 213 10.10 -0.03 11.70
C ASP A 213 9.16 -1.24 11.81
N GLY A 214 7.84 -0.99 11.69
CA GLY A 214 6.81 -2.00 11.84
C GLY A 214 6.74 -3.00 10.68
N PHE A 215 6.94 -2.53 9.45
CA PHE A 215 6.58 -3.27 8.24
C PHE A 215 7.58 -3.09 7.07
N LEU A 216 7.84 -1.87 6.60
CA LEU A 216 8.56 -1.66 5.32
C LEU A 216 10.00 -2.18 5.34
N SER A 217 10.70 -2.07 6.48
CA SER A 217 12.07 -2.59 6.63
C SER A 217 12.17 -4.13 6.54
N LYS A 218 11.02 -4.81 6.56
CA LYS A 218 10.91 -6.28 6.60
C LYS A 218 10.39 -6.88 5.29
N VAL A 219 10.02 -6.06 4.30
CA VAL A 219 9.46 -6.52 3.02
C VAL A 219 10.22 -5.91 1.84
N PRO A 220 10.40 -6.65 0.72
CA PRO A 220 11.16 -6.17 -0.43
C PRO A 220 10.33 -5.28 -1.38
N ILE A 221 9.58 -4.30 -0.86
CA ILE A 221 8.91 -3.29 -1.70
C ILE A 221 9.98 -2.35 -2.27
N PRO A 222 10.02 -2.11 -3.60
CA PRO A 222 10.98 -1.18 -4.19
C PRO A 222 10.84 0.22 -3.57
N PRO A 223 11.94 0.89 -3.16
CA PRO A 223 11.86 2.23 -2.54
C PRO A 223 11.13 3.26 -3.41
N GLY A 224 11.25 3.16 -4.74
CA GLY A 224 10.53 4.03 -5.69
C GLY A 224 9.02 3.81 -5.73
N ASN A 225 8.50 2.75 -5.09
CA ASN A 225 7.07 2.48 -4.95
C ASN A 225 6.53 2.87 -3.57
N VAL A 226 7.35 3.47 -2.71
CA VAL A 226 6.95 3.96 -1.38
C VAL A 226 6.82 5.48 -1.46
N TYR A 227 5.57 5.97 -1.49
CA TYR A 227 5.25 7.37 -1.67
C TYR A 227 4.97 8.01 -0.31
N ALA A 228 6.04 8.33 0.41
CA ALA A 228 5.95 9.04 1.67
C ALA A 228 5.74 10.54 1.45
N ILE A 229 5.07 11.18 2.39
CA ILE A 229 4.87 12.64 2.38
C ILE A 229 6.22 13.35 2.61
N ASN A 230 6.39 14.50 1.96
CA ASN A 230 7.63 15.28 1.98
C ASN A 230 7.75 16.11 3.26
N ASP A 231 8.61 15.67 4.17
CA ASP A 231 8.87 16.25 5.49
C ASP A 231 9.77 17.50 5.47
N ALA A 232 10.31 17.87 4.31
CA ALA A 232 11.10 19.09 4.14
C ALA A 232 10.26 20.33 3.81
N LEU A 233 8.96 20.16 3.55
CA LEU A 233 8.04 21.23 3.15
C LEU A 233 7.10 21.60 4.32
N SER A 234 6.49 22.79 4.21
CA SER A 234 5.38 23.17 5.10
C SER A 234 4.18 22.24 4.89
N ALA A 235 3.26 22.20 5.85
CA ALA A 235 2.03 21.40 5.73
C ALA A 235 1.29 21.61 4.39
N GLU A 236 1.21 22.87 3.94
CA GLU A 236 0.60 23.25 2.67
C GLU A 236 1.39 22.75 1.46
N GLY A 237 2.70 23.04 1.41
CA GLY A 237 3.54 22.62 0.29
C GLY A 237 3.64 21.09 0.18
N ALA A 238 3.68 20.38 1.30
CA ALA A 238 3.71 18.93 1.32
C ALA A 238 2.37 18.30 0.89
N ALA A 239 1.22 18.93 1.21
CA ALA A 239 -0.07 18.49 0.68
C ALA A 239 -0.16 18.67 -0.85
N GLU A 240 0.31 19.81 -1.37
CA GLU A 240 0.36 20.08 -2.81
C GLU A 240 1.32 19.14 -3.56
N ASP A 241 2.50 18.88 -2.99
CA ASP A 241 3.49 17.94 -3.52
C ASP A 241 2.90 16.52 -3.59
N TYR A 242 2.23 16.07 -2.51
CA TYR A 242 1.64 14.75 -2.45
C TYR A 242 0.44 14.59 -3.41
N GLU A 243 -0.41 15.61 -3.53
CA GLU A 243 -1.49 15.63 -4.53
C GLU A 243 -0.91 15.59 -5.97
N THR A 244 0.18 16.32 -6.23
CA THR A 244 0.86 16.32 -7.52
C THR A 244 1.45 14.94 -7.84
N CYS A 245 2.07 14.29 -6.86
CA CYS A 245 2.54 12.91 -6.99
C CYS A 245 1.41 11.96 -7.39
N ILE A 246 0.25 12.04 -6.72
CA ILE A 246 -0.91 11.20 -7.03
C ILE A 246 -1.44 11.48 -8.44
N LYS A 247 -1.52 12.75 -8.86
CA LYS A 247 -1.89 13.12 -10.24
C LYS A 247 -0.97 12.48 -11.29
N HIS A 248 0.34 12.50 -11.05
CA HIS A 248 1.30 11.84 -11.95
C HIS A 248 1.11 10.32 -11.99
N LEU A 249 0.83 9.68 -10.86
CA LEU A 249 0.59 8.24 -10.79
C LEU A 249 -0.72 7.82 -11.44
N VAL A 250 -1.74 8.68 -11.39
CA VAL A 250 -2.97 8.53 -12.19
C VAL A 250 -2.66 8.64 -13.68
N HIS A 251 -1.92 9.68 -14.09
CA HIS A 251 -1.54 9.86 -15.50
C HIS A 251 -0.75 8.68 -16.07
N ASN A 252 0.13 8.10 -15.24
CA ASN A 252 0.96 6.95 -15.61
C ASN A 252 0.24 5.59 -15.47
N GLY A 253 -1.04 5.58 -15.08
CA GLY A 253 -1.85 4.36 -14.98
C GLY A 253 -1.55 3.45 -13.78
N ILE A 254 -0.78 3.94 -12.79
CA ILE A 254 -0.52 3.19 -11.55
C ILE A 254 -1.74 3.22 -10.62
N ILE A 255 -2.33 4.40 -10.47
CA ILE A 255 -3.58 4.62 -9.73
C ILE A 255 -4.71 4.76 -10.75
N ALA A 256 -5.77 3.98 -10.58
CA ALA A 256 -6.94 4.10 -11.44
C ALA A 256 -7.73 5.37 -11.09
N THR A 257 -8.66 5.77 -11.95
CA THR A 257 -9.66 6.79 -11.62
C THR A 257 -11.02 6.12 -11.46
N SER A 258 -11.82 6.61 -10.51
CA SER A 258 -13.23 6.24 -10.45
C SER A 258 -13.93 6.66 -11.74
N GLU A 259 -14.66 5.73 -12.35
CA GLU A 259 -15.51 6.00 -13.52
C GLU A 259 -16.68 6.94 -13.17
N THR A 260 -17.08 6.97 -11.90
CA THR A 260 -18.22 7.76 -11.42
C THR A 260 -17.82 9.19 -11.08
N THR A 261 -16.68 9.35 -10.39
CA THR A 261 -16.29 10.64 -9.80
C THR A 261 -15.05 11.27 -10.45
N GLY A 262 -14.26 10.51 -11.21
CA GLY A 262 -12.99 10.97 -11.78
C GLY A 262 -11.87 11.13 -10.73
N ILE A 263 -12.10 10.73 -9.49
CA ILE A 263 -11.15 10.83 -8.37
C ILE A 263 -10.20 9.62 -8.36
N PRO A 264 -8.94 9.76 -7.88
CA PRO A 264 -8.03 8.63 -7.76
C PRO A 264 -8.63 7.48 -6.93
N LYS A 265 -8.60 6.29 -7.52
CA LYS A 265 -9.18 5.07 -6.98
C LYS A 265 -8.06 4.10 -6.59
N PHE A 266 -7.77 4.07 -5.30
CA PHE A 266 -6.83 3.12 -4.71
C PHE A 266 -7.48 1.74 -4.56
N ASP A 267 -6.67 0.68 -4.56
CA ASP A 267 -7.17 -0.69 -4.49
C ASP A 267 -7.65 -1.04 -3.08
N VAL A 268 -6.88 -0.64 -2.06
CA VAL A 268 -7.26 -0.77 -0.66
C VAL A 268 -6.75 0.40 0.17
N MET A 269 -7.59 0.88 1.08
CA MET A 269 -7.18 1.73 2.20
C MET A 269 -7.38 0.99 3.52
N LEU A 270 -6.29 0.80 4.25
CA LEU A 270 -6.29 0.27 5.60
C LEU A 270 -6.35 1.48 6.54
N LEU A 271 -7.51 1.69 7.16
CA LEU A 271 -7.79 2.86 7.97
C LEU A 271 -7.87 2.52 9.45
N GLY A 272 -7.15 3.29 10.27
CA GLY A 272 -7.35 3.30 11.71
C GLY A 272 -8.48 4.26 12.11
N MET A 273 -8.91 4.16 13.38
CA MET A 273 -9.88 5.08 13.96
C MET A 273 -9.41 5.61 15.32
N GLY A 274 -9.58 6.91 15.53
CA GLY A 274 -9.36 7.57 16.83
C GLY A 274 -10.38 7.16 17.91
N PRO A 275 -10.07 7.38 19.21
CA PRO A 275 -11.04 7.17 20.29
C PRO A 275 -12.25 8.14 20.25
N ASP A 276 -12.12 9.20 19.47
CA ASP A 276 -13.09 10.25 19.12
C ASP A 276 -13.73 10.02 17.74
N GLY A 277 -13.50 8.87 17.10
CA GLY A 277 -14.09 8.56 15.79
C GLY A 277 -13.47 9.27 14.60
N HIS A 278 -12.35 9.99 14.77
CA HIS A 278 -11.61 10.54 13.63
C HIS A 278 -10.99 9.42 12.78
N VAL A 279 -10.86 9.68 11.48
CA VAL A 279 -10.09 8.87 10.52
C VAL A 279 -9.09 9.78 9.83
N ALA A 280 -7.92 9.25 9.47
CA ALA A 280 -6.83 10.09 8.93
C ALA A 280 -6.57 11.29 9.87
N SER A 281 -6.49 12.51 9.34
CA SER A 281 -6.53 13.74 10.16
C SER A 281 -7.84 14.52 10.01
N LEU A 282 -8.97 13.81 9.84
CA LEU A 282 -10.31 14.35 9.73
C LEU A 282 -11.04 14.23 11.08
N PHE A 283 -11.02 15.30 11.86
CA PHE A 283 -11.50 15.34 13.25
C PHE A 283 -12.96 15.78 13.38
N PRO A 284 -13.69 15.32 14.43
CA PRO A 284 -15.05 15.77 14.70
C PRO A 284 -15.15 17.29 14.78
N GLY A 285 -16.18 17.87 14.15
CA GLY A 285 -16.44 19.31 14.14
C GLY A 285 -15.44 20.18 13.37
N HIS A 286 -14.40 19.58 12.76
CA HIS A 286 -13.41 20.35 12.01
C HIS A 286 -13.90 20.71 10.59
N PRO A 287 -13.66 21.93 10.07
CA PRO A 287 -14.14 22.34 8.74
C PRO A 287 -13.68 21.46 7.58
N LEU A 288 -12.57 20.71 7.76
CA LEU A 288 -12.05 19.79 6.73
C LEU A 288 -12.98 18.62 6.41
N LEU A 289 -13.97 18.30 7.26
CA LEU A 289 -14.99 17.31 6.94
C LEU A 289 -15.82 17.71 5.70
N GLU A 290 -15.88 19.02 5.41
CA GLU A 290 -16.61 19.59 4.28
C GLU A 290 -15.76 19.79 3.02
N GLU A 291 -14.46 19.46 3.03
CA GLU A 291 -13.61 19.58 1.84
C GLU A 291 -14.03 18.55 0.77
N LYS A 292 -14.48 19.04 -0.39
CA LYS A 292 -14.98 18.21 -1.51
C LYS A 292 -14.13 18.33 -2.78
N ASN A 293 -13.21 19.29 -2.87
CA ASN A 293 -12.52 19.64 -4.10
C ASN A 293 -11.09 19.10 -4.12
N LYS A 294 -10.32 19.31 -3.05
CA LYS A 294 -8.93 18.86 -2.96
C LYS A 294 -8.87 17.35 -2.74
N TRP A 295 -7.83 16.71 -3.28
CA TRP A 295 -7.55 15.30 -3.02
C TRP A 295 -6.77 15.13 -1.71
N VAL A 296 -5.80 16.02 -1.51
CA VAL A 296 -4.97 16.10 -0.31
C VAL A 296 -5.09 17.50 0.26
N THR A 297 -5.21 17.60 1.57
CA THR A 297 -5.24 18.88 2.28
C THR A 297 -4.39 18.80 3.54
N PHE A 298 -4.33 19.91 4.27
CA PHE A 298 -3.53 20.05 5.48
C PHE A 298 -4.34 20.65 6.62
N ILE A 299 -3.88 20.42 7.84
CA ILE A 299 -4.38 21.02 9.07
C ILE A 299 -3.17 21.60 9.81
N LYS A 300 -3.27 22.85 10.26
CA LYS A 300 -2.20 23.49 11.04
C LYS A 300 -2.43 23.37 12.54
N GLU A 301 -3.69 23.34 12.95
CA GLU A 301 -4.11 23.34 14.36
C GLU A 301 -4.91 22.07 14.69
N SER A 302 -4.28 20.90 14.53
CA SER A 302 -4.93 19.64 14.90
C SER A 302 -5.26 19.64 16.40
N PRO A 303 -6.45 19.16 16.79
CA PRO A 303 -6.80 19.01 18.21
C PRO A 303 -5.95 17.96 18.94
N LYS A 304 -5.06 17.26 18.24
CA LYS A 304 -4.12 16.29 18.80
C LYS A 304 -2.69 16.58 18.35
N PRO A 305 -1.71 16.54 19.25
CA PRO A 305 -0.31 16.77 18.88
C PRO A 305 0.21 15.67 17.95
N PRO A 306 1.19 15.98 17.07
CA PRO A 306 1.57 17.33 16.67
C PRO A 306 0.46 18.05 15.86
N PRO A 307 0.41 19.39 15.89
CA PRO A 307 -0.73 20.16 15.39
C PRO A 307 -0.77 20.18 13.85
N GLU A 308 0.39 20.21 13.18
CA GLU A 308 0.47 20.21 11.73
C GLU A 308 0.39 18.80 11.15
N ARG A 309 -0.55 18.58 10.23
CA ARG A 309 -0.75 17.30 9.54
C ARG A 309 -1.18 17.50 8.09
N ILE A 310 -0.96 16.48 7.28
CA ILE A 310 -1.41 16.33 5.91
C ILE A 310 -2.35 15.13 5.85
N THR A 311 -3.41 15.20 5.06
CA THR A 311 -4.44 14.17 5.02
C THR A 311 -5.11 14.07 3.67
N PHE A 312 -5.49 12.86 3.29
CA PHE A 312 -6.53 12.64 2.29
C PHE A 312 -7.86 13.20 2.78
N THR A 313 -8.63 13.69 1.83
CA THR A 313 -10.00 14.16 2.02
C THR A 313 -10.98 13.01 1.82
N PHE A 314 -12.23 13.16 2.29
CA PHE A 314 -13.24 12.14 2.08
C PHE A 314 -13.49 11.77 0.61
N PRO A 315 -13.48 12.71 -0.36
CA PRO A 315 -13.58 12.34 -1.76
C PRO A 315 -12.58 11.25 -2.19
N VAL A 316 -11.30 11.36 -1.81
CA VAL A 316 -10.28 10.35 -2.14
C VAL A 316 -10.45 9.08 -1.33
N ILE A 317 -10.73 9.20 -0.03
CA ILE A 317 -10.98 8.03 0.83
C ILE A 317 -12.13 7.20 0.26
N ASN A 318 -13.26 7.83 -0.03
CA ASN A 318 -14.48 7.19 -0.50
C ASN A 318 -14.41 6.74 -1.98
N ALA A 319 -13.44 7.22 -2.76
CA ALA A 319 -13.20 6.68 -4.11
C ALA A 319 -12.49 5.31 -4.10
N SER A 320 -11.92 4.88 -2.96
CA SER A 320 -11.22 3.60 -2.85
C SER A 320 -12.10 2.40 -3.25
N ALA A 321 -11.51 1.43 -3.94
CA ALA A 321 -12.18 0.19 -4.29
C ALA A 321 -12.48 -0.70 -3.07
N ASN A 322 -11.64 -0.60 -2.03
CA ASN A 322 -11.85 -1.31 -0.77
C ASN A 322 -11.38 -0.44 0.40
N ILE A 323 -12.14 -0.45 1.50
CA ILE A 323 -11.69 0.11 2.77
C ILE A 323 -11.79 -0.97 3.84
N ALA A 324 -10.68 -1.19 4.55
CA ALA A 324 -10.66 -1.95 5.78
C ALA A 324 -10.48 -0.99 6.96
N LEU A 325 -11.53 -0.82 7.76
CA LEU A 325 -11.45 -0.11 9.04
C LEU A 325 -10.94 -1.09 10.10
N VAL A 326 -9.69 -0.89 10.52
CA VAL A 326 -8.99 -1.76 11.48
C VAL A 326 -8.97 -1.09 12.84
N VAL A 327 -9.77 -1.61 13.76
CA VAL A 327 -10.03 -0.99 15.05
C VAL A 327 -9.89 -2.04 16.15
N ALA A 328 -8.86 -1.86 16.98
CA ALA A 328 -8.57 -2.74 18.10
C ALA A 328 -8.46 -1.95 19.42
N GLY A 329 -8.86 -2.59 20.51
CA GLY A 329 -8.74 -2.09 21.88
C GLY A 329 -9.96 -1.34 22.42
N ALA A 330 -10.16 -1.45 23.73
CA ALA A 330 -11.34 -0.95 24.44
C ALA A 330 -11.55 0.57 24.32
N GLY A 331 -10.47 1.34 24.12
CA GLY A 331 -10.53 2.79 23.89
C GLY A 331 -11.28 3.19 22.62
N LYS A 332 -11.64 2.23 21.76
CA LYS A 332 -12.41 2.45 20.53
C LYS A 332 -13.87 2.00 20.64
N ALA A 333 -14.25 1.36 21.75
CA ALA A 333 -15.58 0.77 21.87
C ALA A 333 -16.72 1.77 21.76
N HIS A 334 -16.53 2.99 22.28
CA HIS A 334 -17.54 4.03 22.18
C HIS A 334 -17.77 4.53 20.74
N PRO A 335 -16.76 5.00 19.99
CA PRO A 335 -16.97 5.41 18.61
C PRO A 335 -17.41 4.26 17.71
N VAL A 336 -17.00 3.00 17.97
CA VAL A 336 -17.54 1.82 17.27
C VAL A 336 -19.04 1.68 17.50
N HIS A 337 -19.50 1.74 18.76
CA HIS A 337 -20.92 1.68 19.09
C HIS A 337 -21.73 2.82 18.45
N VAL A 338 -21.21 4.06 18.47
CA VAL A 338 -21.87 5.20 17.84
C VAL A 338 -21.97 5.02 16.32
N SER A 339 -20.97 4.41 15.69
CA SER A 339 -20.88 4.29 14.22
C SER A 339 -21.62 3.09 13.64
N LEU A 340 -21.76 2.02 14.41
CA LEU A 340 -22.39 0.76 13.98
C LEU A 340 -23.71 0.47 14.68
N GLY A 341 -24.00 1.15 15.80
CA GLY A 341 -25.23 0.98 16.55
C GLY A 341 -26.44 1.63 15.87
N ASN A 342 -27.63 1.23 16.33
CA ASN A 342 -28.91 1.72 15.81
C ASN A 342 -29.37 3.05 16.44
N GLY A 343 -28.53 3.68 17.26
CA GLY A 343 -28.85 4.92 17.98
C GLY A 343 -28.70 6.16 17.10
N GLN A 344 -29.67 7.07 17.17
CA GLN A 344 -29.48 8.42 16.66
C GLN A 344 -28.60 9.20 17.65
N HIS A 345 -27.37 9.47 17.24
CA HIS A 345 -26.44 10.32 17.99
C HIS A 345 -26.43 11.73 17.39
N SER A 346 -26.38 12.73 18.25
CA SER A 346 -26.49 14.15 17.86
C SER A 346 -25.29 14.65 17.04
N GLU A 347 -24.12 14.02 17.20
CA GLU A 347 -22.91 14.33 16.44
C GLU A 347 -22.54 13.15 15.54
N VAL A 348 -22.37 13.44 14.24
CA VAL A 348 -21.87 12.47 13.26
C VAL A 348 -20.35 12.38 13.41
N LEU A 349 -19.84 11.19 13.69
CA LEU A 349 -18.41 10.95 13.77
C LEU A 349 -17.80 10.88 12.36
N PRO A 350 -16.56 11.38 12.15
CA PRO A 350 -15.91 11.32 10.85
C PRO A 350 -15.86 9.92 10.22
N VAL A 351 -15.68 8.87 11.03
CA VAL A 351 -15.71 7.49 10.54
C VAL A 351 -17.05 7.08 9.91
N GLN A 352 -18.18 7.70 10.30
CA GLN A 352 -19.48 7.45 9.68
C GLN A 352 -19.60 8.07 8.29
N MET A 353 -18.71 9.00 7.93
CA MET A 353 -18.62 9.59 6.60
C MET A 353 -17.76 8.75 5.64
N VAL A 354 -17.14 7.67 6.13
CA VAL A 354 -16.42 6.70 5.30
C VAL A 354 -17.42 5.79 4.60
N SER A 355 -17.63 6.04 3.31
CA SER A 355 -18.58 5.34 2.45
C SER A 355 -17.91 5.09 1.09
N PRO A 356 -17.10 4.02 0.95
CA PRO A 356 -16.39 3.76 -0.28
C PRO A 356 -17.34 3.38 -1.42
N GLU A 357 -16.96 3.69 -2.66
CA GLU A 357 -17.63 3.19 -3.86
C GLU A 357 -17.65 1.64 -3.94
N GLY A 358 -16.67 0.99 -3.32
CA GLY A 358 -16.57 -0.46 -3.25
C GLY A 358 -16.92 -1.03 -1.89
N ASP A 359 -16.13 -1.99 -1.42
CA ASP A 359 -16.44 -2.73 -0.20
C ASP A 359 -15.91 -2.02 1.05
N LEU A 360 -16.74 -1.91 2.09
CA LEU A 360 -16.35 -1.43 3.42
C LEU A 360 -16.35 -2.58 4.41
N THR A 361 -15.19 -2.94 4.95
CA THR A 361 -15.07 -4.01 5.95
C THR A 361 -14.52 -3.46 7.26
N TRP A 362 -15.24 -3.66 8.36
CA TRP A 362 -14.77 -3.40 9.71
C TRP A 362 -14.10 -4.66 10.27
N PHE A 363 -12.86 -4.50 10.72
CA PHE A 363 -12.09 -5.49 11.47
C PHE A 363 -12.00 -4.99 12.91
N LEU A 364 -12.73 -5.66 13.81
CA LEU A 364 -12.83 -5.31 15.23
C LEU A 364 -12.26 -6.44 16.08
N ASP A 365 -11.49 -6.11 17.11
CA ASP A 365 -11.29 -7.06 18.20
C ASP A 365 -12.46 -7.01 19.18
N LYS A 366 -12.53 -7.99 20.09
CA LYS A 366 -13.58 -8.10 21.10
C LYS A 366 -13.68 -6.84 21.97
N ASP A 367 -12.56 -6.22 22.28
CA ASP A 367 -12.52 -5.03 23.12
C ASP A 367 -13.11 -3.80 22.42
N ALA A 368 -12.77 -3.57 21.15
CA ALA A 368 -13.35 -2.53 20.32
C ALA A 368 -14.84 -2.79 20.02
N ALA A 369 -15.26 -4.05 19.97
CA ALA A 369 -16.66 -4.45 19.79
C ALA A 369 -17.46 -4.56 21.09
N SER A 370 -16.87 -4.28 22.26
CA SER A 370 -17.46 -4.57 23.59
C SER A 370 -18.79 -3.86 23.90
N LYS A 371 -19.20 -2.91 23.06
CA LYS A 371 -20.46 -2.15 23.16
C LYS A 371 -21.44 -2.42 22.02
N LEU A 372 -21.14 -3.35 21.10
CA LEU A 372 -22.02 -3.69 19.98
C LEU A 372 -23.19 -4.59 20.39
#